data_AF-A0A0C2YUG3-F1
#
_entry.id   AF-A0A0C2YUG3-F1
#
_cell.length_a   1.000
_cell.length_b   1.000
_cell.length_c   1.000
_cell.angle_alpha   90.00
_cell.angle_beta   90.00
_cell.angle_gamma   90.00
#
_symmetry.space_group_name_H-M   'P 1'
#
loop_
_entity.id
_entity.type
_entity.pdbx_description
1 polymer ?
#
loop_
_entity_poly.entity_id
_entity_poly.type
_entity_poly.pdbx_seq_one_letter_code
_entity_poly.pdbx_strand_id
1 'polypeptide(L)'
;MSLANILRWSSPLRYRAIHTGSAVPNSTAAALQLIRSQPSKYVVASFVGRKYILTPRDLLTVPHLRDVKVGDVLVLDEIHELGSREYTLRGNPAIPPNTVKVEATVVEHTKGKMEFIFKKKRRKGYRKTIQHKQPYTRLRIGDIEIP
;
A
#
# COMPACT_ATOMS: atom_id res chain seq x y z
N MET A 1 69.67 -15.57 -6.07
CA MET A 1 68.77 -16.46 -5.28
C MET A 1 68.31 -15.64 -4.08
N SER A 2 67.05 -15.33 -3.78
CA SER A 2 65.74 -15.67 -4.33
C SER A 2 64.84 -14.47 -4.08
N LEU A 3 64.04 -14.11 -5.09
CA LEU A 3 62.98 -13.12 -5.04
C LEU A 3 61.74 -13.70 -4.33
N ALA A 4 60.87 -12.78 -3.93
CA ALA A 4 59.45 -12.94 -3.59
C ALA A 4 59.14 -13.46 -2.18
N ASN A 5 58.61 -12.56 -1.34
CA ASN A 5 57.55 -12.94 -0.43
C ASN A 5 56.32 -12.07 -0.68
N ILE A 6 55.20 -12.75 -0.83
CA ILE A 6 54.03 -12.36 -1.58
C ILE A 6 53.06 -11.65 -0.62
N LEU A 7 52.70 -10.40 -0.95
CA LEU A 7 51.58 -9.69 -0.35
C LEU A 7 50.29 -10.48 -0.57
N ARG A 8 49.83 -11.21 0.45
CA ARG A 8 48.46 -11.76 0.49
C ARG A 8 47.49 -10.61 0.74
N TRP A 9 46.87 -10.11 -0.33
CA TRP A 9 45.62 -9.37 -0.18
C TRP A 9 44.54 -10.32 0.31
N SER A 10 44.08 -10.16 1.56
CA SER A 10 42.86 -10.80 2.03
C SER A 10 41.68 -10.20 1.26
N SER A 11 41.02 -11.03 0.46
CA SER A 11 39.80 -10.73 -0.29
C SER A 11 38.78 -9.93 0.55
N PRO A 12 38.12 -8.89 0.01
CA PRO A 12 37.02 -8.25 0.71
C PRO A 12 35.92 -9.29 0.92
N LEU A 13 35.42 -9.38 2.15
CA LEU A 13 34.20 -10.11 2.49
C LEU A 13 33.10 -9.64 1.54
N ARG A 14 32.81 -10.44 0.52
CA ARG A 14 31.60 -10.27 -0.28
C ARG A 14 30.46 -10.60 0.66
N TYR A 15 29.76 -9.59 1.15
CA TYR A 15 28.41 -9.76 1.66
C TYR A 15 27.57 -10.29 0.50
N ARG A 16 27.50 -11.62 0.39
CA ARG A 16 26.58 -12.27 -0.53
C ARG A 16 25.21 -11.98 0.06
N ALA A 17 24.46 -11.08 -0.58
CA ALA A 17 23.04 -10.96 -0.29
C ALA A 17 22.46 -12.37 -0.41
N ILE A 18 21.89 -12.89 0.69
CA ILE A 18 21.16 -14.15 0.66
C ILE A 18 19.90 -13.86 -0.15
N HIS A 19 20.01 -13.97 -1.48
CA HIS A 19 18.84 -14.15 -2.30
C HIS A 19 18.39 -15.57 -2.00
N THR A 20 17.41 -15.70 -1.11
CA THR A 20 16.64 -16.93 -0.96
C THR A 20 16.25 -17.37 -2.37
N GLY A 21 16.56 -18.60 -2.75
CA GLY A 21 16.13 -19.10 -4.05
C GLY A 21 14.62 -19.02 -4.12
N SER A 22 14.08 -18.18 -5.01
CA SER A 22 12.63 -18.04 -5.17
C SER A 22 12.09 -19.34 -5.76
N ALA A 23 11.46 -20.17 -4.92
CA ALA A 23 10.76 -21.35 -5.39
C ALA A 23 9.60 -20.90 -6.29
N VAL A 24 9.56 -21.36 -7.54
CA VAL A 24 8.44 -21.05 -8.44
C VAL A 24 7.21 -21.82 -7.97
N PRO A 25 6.08 -21.16 -7.64
CA PRO A 25 4.89 -21.87 -7.21
C PRO A 25 4.23 -22.58 -8.41
N ASN A 26 3.94 -23.87 -8.23
CA ASN A 26 3.24 -24.68 -9.24
C ASN A 26 1.70 -24.53 -9.17
N SER A 27 1.17 -23.89 -8.12
CA SER A 27 -0.26 -23.70 -7.86
C SER A 27 -0.52 -22.43 -7.05
N THR A 28 -1.71 -21.84 -7.18
CA THR A 28 -2.15 -20.67 -6.41
C THR A 28 -2.10 -20.91 -4.90
N ALA A 29 -2.46 -22.10 -4.44
CA ALA A 29 -2.39 -22.44 -3.02
C ALA A 29 -0.95 -22.46 -2.51
N ALA A 30 0.00 -22.97 -3.31
CA ALA A 30 1.42 -22.94 -2.98
C ALA A 30 1.96 -21.50 -2.95
N ALA A 31 1.54 -20.65 -3.89
CA ALA A 31 1.89 -19.23 -3.90
C ALA A 31 1.39 -18.50 -2.63
N LEU A 32 0.16 -18.78 -2.20
CA LEU A 32 -0.40 -18.21 -0.96
C LEU A 32 0.38 -18.64 0.28
N GLN A 33 0.80 -19.91 0.37
CA GLN A 33 1.63 -20.38 1.49
C GLN A 33 3.00 -19.70 1.52
N LEU A 34 3.63 -19.49 0.35
CA LEU A 34 4.88 -18.75 0.24
C LEU A 34 4.71 -17.27 0.61
N ILE A 35 3.62 -16.64 0.20
CA ILE A 35 3.31 -15.26 0.63
C ILE A 35 3.03 -15.24 2.14
N ARG A 36 2.36 -16.25 2.69
CA ARG A 36 2.00 -16.34 4.11
C ARG A 36 3.24 -16.39 5.01
N SER A 37 4.29 -17.10 4.59
CA SER A 37 5.54 -17.26 5.35
C SER A 37 6.46 -16.03 5.32
N GLN A 38 6.27 -15.12 4.36
CA GLN A 38 7.07 -13.91 4.24
C GLN A 38 6.67 -12.85 5.31
N PRO A 39 7.64 -12.10 5.85
CA PRO A 39 7.39 -11.14 6.92
C PRO A 39 6.67 -9.86 6.45
N SER A 40 6.89 -9.46 5.20
CA SER A 40 6.35 -8.22 4.63
C SER A 40 5.37 -8.53 3.49
N LYS A 41 4.16 -7.97 3.58
CA LYS A 41 3.07 -8.18 2.62
C LYS A 41 2.43 -6.83 2.28
N TYR A 42 1.90 -6.72 1.07
CA TYR A 42 1.09 -5.59 0.62
C TYR A 42 -0.13 -6.09 -0.15
N VAL A 43 -1.13 -5.24 -0.25
CA VAL A 43 -2.28 -5.45 -1.14
C VAL A 43 -2.49 -4.25 -2.04
N VAL A 44 -3.05 -4.48 -3.22
CA VAL A 44 -3.60 -3.42 -4.07
C VAL A 44 -5.11 -3.55 -4.05
N ALA A 45 -5.78 -2.60 -3.40
CA ALA A 45 -7.24 -2.62 -3.25
C ALA A 45 -7.88 -1.40 -3.91
N SER A 46 -9.06 -1.59 -4.49
CA SER A 46 -9.92 -0.50 -4.94
C SER A 46 -10.80 -0.04 -3.79
N PHE A 47 -10.80 1.26 -3.52
CA PHE A 47 -11.61 1.88 -2.50
C PHE A 47 -12.09 3.26 -2.98
N VAL A 48 -13.39 3.52 -2.90
CA VAL A 48 -14.01 4.80 -3.36
C VAL A 48 -13.60 5.14 -4.81
N GLY A 49 -13.58 4.13 -5.69
CA GLY A 49 -13.28 4.29 -7.12
C GLY A 49 -11.80 4.55 -7.45
N ARG A 50 -10.87 4.35 -6.51
CA ARG A 50 -9.43 4.51 -6.73
C ARG A 50 -8.66 3.31 -6.18
N LYS A 51 -7.52 2.98 -6.81
CA LYS A 51 -6.63 1.91 -6.37
C LYS A 51 -5.56 2.44 -5.42
N TYR A 52 -5.30 1.70 -4.35
CA TYR A 52 -4.30 2.00 -3.35
C TYR A 52 -3.40 0.80 -3.11
N ILE A 53 -2.09 1.05 -2.99
CA ILE A 53 -1.14 0.09 -2.46
C ILE A 53 -1.15 0.27 -0.95
N LEU A 54 -1.47 -0.78 -0.21
CA LEU A 54 -1.67 -0.74 1.23
C LEU A 54 -0.79 -1.79 1.90
N THR A 55 -0.14 -1.40 2.98
CA THR A 55 0.57 -2.27 3.89
C THR A 55 -0.12 -2.26 5.27
N PRO A 56 0.09 -3.31 6.09
CA PRO A 56 -0.43 -3.31 7.45
C PRO A 56 0.07 -2.09 8.20
N ARG A 57 -0.82 -1.47 8.99
CA ARG A 57 -0.48 -0.27 9.77
C ARG A 57 -0.19 0.96 8.91
N ASP A 58 -0.78 1.07 7.72
CA ASP A 58 -0.82 2.32 6.97
C ASP A 58 -1.96 3.25 7.42
N LEU A 59 -1.77 4.55 7.21
CA LEU A 59 -2.83 5.56 7.39
C LEU A 59 -3.31 6.03 6.02
N LEU A 60 -4.45 5.52 5.58
CA LEU A 60 -5.05 5.85 4.29
C LEU A 60 -5.98 7.06 4.44
N THR A 61 -5.77 8.10 3.62
CA THR A 61 -6.69 9.25 3.55
C THR A 61 -7.55 9.16 2.30
N VAL A 62 -8.87 9.13 2.49
CA VAL A 62 -9.87 8.97 1.43
C VAL A 62 -10.86 10.14 1.41
N PRO A 63 -11.58 10.36 0.30
CA PRO A 63 -12.71 11.27 0.29
C PRO A 63 -13.68 10.97 1.44
N HIS A 64 -14.34 12.01 1.95
CA HIS A 64 -15.24 11.87 3.09
C HIS A 64 -16.35 10.84 2.83
N LEU A 65 -16.48 9.90 3.77
CA LEU A 65 -17.52 8.88 3.81
C LEU A 65 -18.63 9.36 4.75
N ARG A 66 -19.87 9.43 4.27
CA ARG A 66 -21.01 9.97 5.03
C ARG A 66 -21.62 8.95 6.00
N ASP A 67 -21.59 7.69 5.62
CA ASP A 67 -22.37 6.63 6.28
C ASP A 67 -21.57 5.83 7.33
N VAL A 68 -20.35 6.29 7.65
CA VAL A 68 -19.42 5.60 8.53
C VAL A 68 -19.05 6.50 9.70
N LYS A 69 -18.98 5.94 10.90
CA LYS A 69 -18.58 6.62 12.13
C LYS A 69 -17.13 6.30 12.48
N VAL A 70 -16.54 7.15 13.33
CA VAL A 70 -15.21 6.88 13.90
C VAL A 70 -15.28 5.64 14.77
N GLY A 71 -14.33 4.71 14.58
CA GLY A 71 -14.27 3.42 15.25
C GLY A 71 -14.86 2.26 14.44
N ASP A 72 -15.61 2.53 13.38
CA ASP A 72 -16.16 1.48 12.53
C ASP A 72 -15.05 0.72 11.80
N VAL A 73 -15.25 -0.59 11.62
CA VAL A 73 -14.33 -1.47 10.89
C VAL A 73 -14.93 -1.78 9.53
N LEU A 74 -14.20 -1.42 8.48
CA LEU A 74 -14.57 -1.66 7.09
C LEU A 74 -13.75 -2.82 6.54
N VAL A 75 -14.39 -3.75 5.85
CA VAL A 75 -13.70 -4.82 5.11
C VAL A 75 -13.43 -4.31 3.69
N LEU A 76 -12.23 -4.56 3.16
CA LEU A 76 -11.91 -4.22 1.78
C LEU A 76 -12.44 -5.29 0.82
N ASP A 77 -13.48 -4.95 0.06
CA ASP A 77 -14.15 -5.91 -0.85
C ASP A 77 -13.34 -6.20 -2.12
N GLU A 78 -12.78 -5.16 -2.75
CA GLU A 78 -12.11 -5.29 -4.05
C GLU A 78 -10.58 -5.29 -3.91
N ILE A 79 -10.01 -6.47 -3.69
CA ILE A 79 -8.55 -6.68 -3.69
C ILE A 79 -8.11 -7.20 -5.06
N HIS A 80 -7.23 -6.49 -5.75
CA HIS A 80 -6.71 -6.88 -7.07
C HIS A 80 -5.39 -7.64 -7.02
N GLU A 81 -4.58 -7.36 -6.00
CA GLU A 81 -3.23 -7.90 -5.88
C GLU A 81 -2.90 -8.15 -4.42
N LEU A 82 -2.25 -9.28 -4.15
CA LEU A 82 -1.61 -9.61 -2.88
C LEU A 82 -0.16 -9.92 -3.18
N GLY A 83 0.75 -9.19 -2.57
CA GLY A 83 2.18 -9.37 -2.83
C GLY A 83 3.02 -9.41 -1.57
N SER A 84 4.20 -9.99 -1.74
CA SER A 84 5.32 -9.97 -0.81
C SER A 84 6.55 -9.47 -1.59
N ARG A 85 7.74 -9.58 -1.00
CA ARG A 85 8.98 -9.19 -1.68
C ARG A 85 9.29 -10.04 -2.92
N GLU A 86 8.98 -11.34 -2.87
CA GLU A 86 9.40 -12.32 -3.87
C GLU A 86 8.22 -12.86 -4.70
N TYR A 87 7.01 -12.83 -4.14
CA TYR A 87 5.82 -13.46 -4.72
C TYR A 87 4.67 -12.47 -4.80
N THR A 88 3.97 -12.48 -5.94
CA THR A 88 2.76 -11.67 -6.16
C THR A 88 1.66 -12.55 -6.75
N LEU A 89 0.48 -12.50 -6.14
CA LEU A 89 -0.76 -13.05 -6.66
C LEU A 89 -1.61 -11.91 -7.21
N ARG A 90 -2.02 -12.01 -8.47
CA ARG A 90 -2.85 -11.00 -9.14
C ARG A 90 -4.18 -11.62 -9.57
N GLY A 91 -5.27 -10.94 -9.24
CA GLY A 91 -6.62 -11.32 -9.67
C GLY A 91 -6.89 -10.92 -11.12
N ASN A 92 -7.91 -11.56 -11.71
CA ASN A 92 -8.45 -11.19 -13.01
C ASN A 92 -9.99 -11.31 -12.97
N PRO A 93 -10.75 -10.23 -12.68
CA PRO A 93 -10.35 -8.83 -12.43
C PRO A 93 -9.95 -8.52 -10.96
N ALA A 94 -10.44 -9.28 -9.99
CA ALA A 94 -10.12 -9.18 -8.56
C ALA A 94 -9.82 -10.57 -7.99
N ILE A 95 -9.15 -10.63 -6.84
CA ILE A 95 -8.89 -11.86 -6.11
C ILE A 95 -10.21 -12.30 -5.44
N PRO A 96 -10.54 -13.61 -5.39
CA PRO A 96 -11.75 -14.06 -4.71
C PRO A 96 -11.76 -13.64 -3.24
N PRO A 97 -12.91 -13.17 -2.69
CA PRO A 97 -12.99 -12.57 -1.35
C PRO A 97 -12.61 -13.54 -0.22
N ASN A 98 -12.70 -14.85 -0.47
CA ASN A 98 -12.34 -15.88 0.52
C ASN A 98 -10.82 -16.08 0.65
N THR A 99 -10.01 -15.44 -0.20
CA THR A 99 -8.56 -15.68 -0.27
C THR A 99 -7.77 -14.74 0.63
N VAL A 100 -8.24 -13.52 0.80
CA VAL A 100 -7.55 -12.45 1.53
C VAL A 100 -8.59 -11.60 2.21
N LYS A 101 -8.40 -11.35 3.51
CA LYS A 101 -9.22 -10.45 4.29
C LYS A 101 -8.34 -9.31 4.81
N VAL A 102 -8.78 -8.09 4.57
CA VAL A 102 -8.12 -6.88 5.09
C VAL A 102 -9.19 -5.99 5.69
N GLU A 103 -9.00 -5.66 6.96
CA GLU A 103 -9.86 -4.75 7.70
C GLU A 103 -9.22 -3.36 7.78
N ALA A 104 -10.04 -2.32 7.74
CA ALA A 104 -9.62 -0.94 7.87
C ALA A 104 -10.51 -0.22 8.90
N THR A 105 -9.90 0.28 9.97
CA THR A 105 -10.61 0.99 11.04
C THR A 105 -10.69 2.48 10.73
N VAL A 106 -11.85 3.10 10.92
CA VAL A 106 -12.01 4.55 10.77
C VAL A 106 -11.42 5.27 11.98
N VAL A 107 -10.35 6.03 11.74
CA VAL A 107 -9.62 6.74 12.80
C VAL A 107 -10.25 8.10 13.07
N GLU A 108 -10.49 8.89 12.03
CA GLU A 108 -11.04 10.23 12.17
C GLU A 108 -11.65 10.74 10.86
N HIS A 109 -12.58 11.69 11.00
CA HIS A 109 -12.99 12.56 9.91
C HIS A 109 -12.29 13.91 10.06
N THR A 110 -11.44 14.24 9.10
CA THR A 110 -10.63 15.45 9.14
C THR A 110 -11.01 16.39 8.00
N LYS A 111 -10.61 17.65 8.12
CA LYS A 111 -10.75 18.64 7.05
C LYS A 111 -9.37 19.02 6.56
N GLY A 112 -9.20 19.07 5.25
CA GLY A 112 -7.97 19.53 4.62
C GLY A 112 -7.68 21.01 4.89
N LYS A 113 -6.57 21.46 4.31
CA LYS A 113 -6.21 22.88 4.26
C LYS A 113 -7.33 23.67 3.60
N MET A 114 -7.55 24.91 4.06
CA MET A 114 -8.47 25.82 3.38
C MET A 114 -7.89 26.21 2.02
N GLU A 115 -8.65 25.94 0.96
CA GLU A 115 -8.33 26.29 -0.42
C GLU A 115 -9.04 27.58 -0.80
N PHE A 116 -8.31 28.47 -1.49
CA PHE A 116 -8.83 29.74 -1.97
C PHE A 116 -8.82 29.75 -3.50
N ILE A 117 -10.01 29.77 -4.11
CA ILE A 117 -10.16 29.85 -5.56
C ILE A 117 -10.54 31.30 -5.90
N PHE A 118 -9.58 32.05 -6.45
CA PHE A 118 -9.80 33.43 -6.88
C PHE A 118 -10.30 33.47 -8.33
N LYS A 119 -11.52 33.98 -8.52
CA LYS A 119 -12.14 34.21 -9.83
C LYS A 119 -12.12 35.69 -10.15
N LYS A 120 -11.63 36.06 -11.33
CA LYS A 120 -11.56 37.45 -11.81
C LYS A 120 -11.92 37.53 -13.29
N LYS A 121 -12.66 38.57 -13.68
CA LYS A 121 -12.87 38.92 -15.10
C LYS A 121 -12.19 40.24 -15.41
N ARG A 122 -11.46 40.31 -16.52
CA ARG A 122 -10.74 41.50 -16.96
C ARG A 122 -11.71 42.63 -17.30
N ARG A 123 -11.41 43.86 -16.85
CA ARG A 123 -12.16 45.11 -17.16
C ARG A 123 -13.67 45.06 -16.84
N LYS A 124 -14.09 44.18 -15.92
CA LYS A 124 -15.49 44.08 -15.48
C LYS A 124 -15.68 44.35 -13.99
N GLY A 125 -14.62 44.71 -13.26
CA GLY A 125 -14.64 44.85 -11.80
C GLY A 125 -14.90 43.54 -11.02
N TYR A 126 -15.30 42.46 -11.70
CA TYR A 126 -15.60 41.18 -11.10
C TYR A 126 -14.36 40.52 -10.49
N ARG A 127 -14.41 40.32 -9.17
CA ARG A 127 -13.44 39.62 -8.34
C ARG A 127 -14.22 38.85 -7.26
N LYS A 128 -13.97 37.55 -7.12
CA LYS A 128 -14.60 36.69 -6.10
C LYS A 128 -13.58 35.68 -5.61
N THR A 129 -13.35 35.62 -4.30
CA THR A 129 -12.57 34.57 -3.67
C THR A 129 -13.53 33.53 -3.09
N ILE A 130 -13.44 32.30 -3.54
CA ILE A 130 -14.23 31.18 -3.02
C ILE A 130 -13.35 30.42 -2.04
N GLN A 131 -13.84 30.22 -0.83
CA GLN A 131 -13.18 29.38 0.16
C GLN A 131 -13.78 27.99 0.10
N HIS A 132 -12.93 26.97 0.03
CA HIS A 132 -13.35 25.58 0.03
C HIS A 132 -12.51 24.81 1.06
N LYS A 133 -13.17 24.02 1.90
CA LYS A 133 -12.50 23.21 2.92
C LYS A 133 -12.95 21.76 2.76
N GLN A 134 -12.14 21.00 2.03
CA GLN A 134 -12.44 19.62 1.65
C GLN A 134 -12.45 18.69 2.88
N PRO A 135 -13.51 17.92 3.13
CA PRO A 135 -13.52 16.87 4.15
C PRO A 135 -12.87 15.57 3.64
N TYR A 136 -12.25 14.83 4.56
CA TYR A 136 -11.60 13.55 4.34
C TYR A 136 -11.93 12.58 5.48
N THR A 137 -11.82 11.29 5.21
CA THR A 137 -11.82 10.24 6.24
C THR A 137 -10.43 9.61 6.27
N ARG A 138 -9.89 9.36 7.47
CA ARG A 138 -8.64 8.63 7.67
C ARG A 138 -8.94 7.24 8.18
N LEU A 139 -8.35 6.27 7.51
CA LEU A 139 -8.50 4.85 7.79
C LEU A 139 -7.15 4.30 8.23
N ARG A 140 -7.16 3.44 9.25
CA ARG A 140 -6.02 2.64 9.66
C ARG A 140 -6.15 1.27 9.04
N ILE A 141 -5.19 0.88 8.21
CA ILE A 141 -5.17 -0.45 7.62
C ILE A 141 -4.72 -1.45 8.69
N GLY A 142 -5.54 -2.48 8.90
CA GLY A 142 -5.26 -3.61 9.78
C GLY A 142 -4.26 -4.58 9.17
N ASP A 143 -4.16 -5.77 9.76
CA ASP A 143 -3.29 -6.81 9.24
C ASP A 143 -3.90 -7.47 8.00
N ILE A 144 -3.03 -8.01 7.13
CA ILE A 144 -3.46 -8.76 5.95
C ILE A 144 -3.59 -10.23 6.35
N GLU A 145 -4.83 -10.69 6.48
CA GLU A 145 -5.16 -12.07 6.82
C GLU A 145 -5.32 -12.92 5.56
N ILE A 146 -4.57 -14.02 5.51
CA ILE A 146 -4.70 -15.06 4.48
C ILE A 146 -5.22 -16.29 5.20
N PRO A 147 -6.52 -16.64 5.08
CA PRO A 147 -7.08 -17.84 5.69
C PRO A 147 -6.29 -19.11 5.35
#